data_AF-A0A174P816-F1
#
_entry.id   AF-A0A174P816-F1
#
_cell.length_a   1.000
_cell.length_b   1.000
_cell.length_c   1.000
_cell.angle_alpha   90.00
_cell.angle_beta   90.00
_cell.angle_gamma   90.00
#
_symmetry.space_group_name_H-M   'P 1'
#
loop_
_entity.id
_entity.type
_entity.pdbx_description
1 polymer ?
#
loop_
_entity_poly.entity_id
_entity_poly.type
_entity_poly.pdbx_seq_one_letter_code
_entity_poly.pdbx_strand_id
1 'polypeptide(L)'
;MPIAPETRIIDEARLYKSTLARAICNPFWDEAPQQDSNAQYSVGETDVSGSSVAEAAARLVCLLSFIRFGYEKHPVAVTKDEEPIEVGNIWKEKQLHSILFEGGELSLEKYITIRFSGGKLDFSLINDTLGFSLIDGENQNEFIDSFRKFEELDWNAIATDNGLDYKPYNKNKKSKRYFSDNGRKALKNSESLSGTDVLVMWIMIFFMC
;
A
#
# COMPACT_ATOMS: atom_id res chain seq x y z
N MET A 1 -6.64 -18.08 -2.30
CA MET A 1 -7.03 -17.63 -3.66
C MET A 1 -6.91 -18.80 -4.63
N PRO A 2 -7.83 -18.99 -5.58
CA PRO A 2 -7.59 -19.90 -6.69
C PRO A 2 -6.48 -19.30 -7.57
N ILE A 3 -5.42 -20.05 -7.80
CA ILE A 3 -4.34 -19.66 -8.72
C ILE A 3 -4.94 -19.67 -10.12
N ALA A 4 -4.88 -18.53 -10.80
CA ALA A 4 -5.33 -18.45 -12.19
C ALA A 4 -4.51 -19.43 -13.06
N PRO A 5 -5.12 -20.08 -14.06
CA PRO A 5 -4.39 -20.98 -14.94
C PRO A 5 -3.25 -20.23 -15.64
N GLU A 6 -2.05 -20.83 -15.70
CA GLU A 6 -0.82 -20.18 -16.18
C GLU A 6 -0.97 -19.48 -17.53
N THR A 7 -1.77 -20.05 -18.44
CA THR A 7 -2.06 -19.46 -19.75
C THR A 7 -2.73 -18.08 -19.64
N ARG A 8 -3.65 -17.91 -18.69
CA ARG A 8 -4.32 -16.63 -18.43
C ARG A 8 -3.36 -15.59 -17.87
N ILE A 9 -2.46 -16.00 -16.98
CA ILE A 9 -1.43 -15.10 -16.41
C ILE A 9 -0.48 -14.61 -17.51
N ILE A 10 -0.08 -15.50 -18.43
CA ILE A 10 0.79 -15.15 -19.58
C ILE A 10 0.10 -14.14 -20.51
N ASP A 11 -1.19 -14.30 -20.76
CA ASP A 11 -1.95 -13.39 -21.62
C ASP A 11 -2.17 -12.02 -20.98
N GLU A 12 -2.45 -11.97 -19.68
CA GLU A 12 -2.52 -10.71 -18.93
C GLU A 12 -1.16 -9.99 -18.92
N ALA A 13 -0.06 -10.71 -18.70
CA ALA A 13 1.29 -10.13 -18.77
C ALA A 13 1.64 -9.58 -20.17
N ARG A 14 1.24 -10.29 -21.24
CA ARG A 14 1.38 -9.79 -22.62
C ARG A 14 0.57 -8.52 -22.86
N LEU A 15 -0.66 -8.48 -22.36
CA LEU A 15 -1.53 -7.31 -22.47
C LEU A 15 -0.92 -6.10 -21.75
N TYR A 16 -0.42 -6.28 -20.53
CA TYR A 16 0.23 -5.21 -19.78
C TYR A 16 1.49 -4.71 -20.49
N LYS A 17 2.32 -5.64 -21.00
CA LYS A 17 3.51 -5.28 -21.78
C LYS A 17 3.17 -4.48 -23.03
N SER A 18 2.15 -4.91 -23.78
CA SER A 18 1.65 -4.20 -24.97
C SER A 18 1.15 -2.81 -24.63
N THR A 19 0.35 -2.69 -23.56
CA THR A 19 -0.18 -1.41 -23.07
C THR A 19 0.93 -0.46 -22.67
N LEU A 20 1.92 -0.94 -21.91
CA LEU A 20 3.06 -0.14 -21.48
C LEU A 20 3.92 0.30 -22.67
N ALA A 21 4.20 -0.61 -23.61
CA ALA A 21 4.95 -0.28 -24.81
C ALA A 21 4.24 0.82 -25.63
N ARG A 22 2.92 0.75 -25.78
CA ARG A 22 2.15 1.79 -26.45
C ARG A 22 2.21 3.12 -25.71
N ALA A 23 2.11 3.12 -24.39
CA ALA A 23 2.19 4.34 -23.57
C ALA A 23 3.57 5.01 -23.65
N ILE A 24 4.65 4.24 -23.83
CA ILE A 24 6.01 4.76 -23.97
C ILE A 24 6.28 5.26 -25.39
N CYS A 25 5.85 4.52 -26.42
CA CYS A 25 6.17 4.86 -27.81
C CYS A 25 5.29 5.97 -28.38
N ASN A 26 4.01 5.99 -28.00
CA ASN A 26 3.02 6.96 -28.47
C ASN A 26 2.27 7.51 -27.26
N PRO A 27 2.93 8.35 -26.44
CA PRO A 27 2.28 8.91 -25.29
C PRO A 27 1.12 9.81 -25.72
N PHE A 28 0.01 9.72 -24.99
CA PHE A 28 -1.22 10.43 -25.37
C PHE A 28 -1.07 11.96 -25.39
N TRP A 29 -0.06 12.50 -24.69
CA TRP A 29 0.20 13.92 -24.63
C TRP A 29 0.93 14.49 -25.86
N ASP A 30 1.47 13.66 -26.75
CA ASP A 30 2.05 14.15 -28.01
C ASP A 30 0.98 14.76 -28.94
N GLU A 31 -0.25 14.22 -28.89
CA GLU A 31 -1.37 14.70 -29.72
C GLU A 31 -2.12 15.89 -29.09
N ALA A 32 -2.05 16.03 -27.76
CA ALA A 32 -2.83 17.03 -27.03
C ALA A 32 -2.05 17.61 -25.83
N PRO A 33 -0.86 18.20 -26.04
CA PRO A 33 -0.01 18.68 -24.95
C PRO A 33 -0.70 19.78 -24.14
N GLN A 34 -0.54 19.74 -22.81
CA GLN A 34 -1.05 20.76 -21.89
C GLN A 34 0.06 21.57 -21.23
N GLN A 35 1.31 21.10 -21.28
CA GLN A 35 2.44 21.93 -20.86
C GLN A 35 2.53 23.22 -21.69
N ASP A 36 2.91 24.30 -21.03
CA ASP A 36 3.09 25.59 -21.68
C ASP A 36 4.43 25.61 -22.41
N SER A 37 4.40 25.76 -23.74
CA SER A 37 5.61 25.73 -24.57
C SER A 37 6.53 26.93 -24.37
N ASN A 38 6.09 27.97 -23.65
CA ASN A 38 6.90 29.14 -23.33
C ASN A 38 7.43 29.11 -21.88
N ALA A 39 6.94 28.19 -21.06
CA ALA A 39 7.35 28.06 -19.67
C ALA A 39 8.53 27.09 -19.53
N GLN A 40 9.41 27.37 -18.56
CA GLN A 40 10.48 26.46 -18.21
C GLN A 40 10.05 25.58 -17.03
N TYR A 41 10.15 24.27 -17.23
CA TYR A 41 9.90 23.27 -16.19
C TYR A 41 11.21 22.65 -15.72
N SER A 42 11.44 22.57 -14.42
CA SER A 42 12.65 21.98 -13.86
C SER A 42 12.39 21.12 -12.63
N VAL A 43 13.29 20.17 -12.40
CA VAL A 43 13.37 19.37 -11.16
C VAL A 43 14.76 19.57 -10.57
N GLY A 44 14.84 20.37 -9.51
CA GLY A 44 16.13 20.87 -9.02
C GLY A 44 16.84 21.67 -10.11
N GLU A 45 18.06 21.26 -10.45
CA GLU A 45 18.87 21.90 -11.51
C GLU A 45 18.61 21.32 -12.91
N THR A 46 17.76 20.28 -13.03
CA THR A 46 17.52 19.60 -14.31
C THR A 46 16.32 20.21 -15.03
N ASP A 47 16.53 20.69 -16.27
CA ASP A 47 15.44 21.08 -17.15
C ASP A 47 14.68 19.84 -17.65
N VAL A 48 13.36 19.84 -17.44
CA VAL A 48 12.44 18.76 -17.81
C VAL A 48 11.34 19.25 -18.74
N SER A 49 11.50 20.44 -19.33
CA SER A 49 10.58 21.01 -20.32
C SER A 49 10.43 20.07 -21.52
N GLY A 50 9.21 19.93 -22.05
CA GLY A 50 8.92 19.01 -23.16
C GLY A 50 8.85 17.53 -22.75
N SER A 51 9.02 17.19 -21.47
CA SER A 51 8.99 15.80 -21.00
C SER A 51 7.64 15.40 -20.38
N SER A 52 7.50 14.11 -20.08
CA SER A 52 6.35 13.59 -19.33
C SER A 52 6.20 14.20 -17.93
N VAL A 53 7.30 14.67 -17.31
CA VAL A 53 7.27 15.29 -15.98
C VAL A 53 6.61 16.67 -16.03
N ALA A 54 7.00 17.49 -17.01
CA ALA A 54 6.38 18.80 -17.26
C ALA A 54 4.89 18.65 -17.60
N GLU A 55 4.57 17.65 -18.41
CA GLU A 55 3.19 17.36 -18.79
C GLU A 55 2.33 16.91 -17.60
N ALA A 56 2.88 16.05 -16.72
CA ALA A 56 2.19 15.62 -15.51
C ALA A 56 1.94 16.79 -14.56
N ALA A 57 2.90 17.72 -14.44
CA ALA A 57 2.75 18.96 -13.68
C ALA A 57 1.62 19.83 -14.25
N ALA A 58 1.60 20.04 -15.57
CA ALA A 58 0.58 20.85 -16.23
C ALA A 58 -0.83 20.26 -16.09
N ARG A 59 -0.95 18.93 -16.12
CA ARG A 59 -2.22 18.20 -15.99
C ARG A 59 -2.67 17.95 -14.56
N LEU A 60 -1.81 18.18 -13.57
CA LEU A 60 -2.02 17.81 -12.16
C LEU A 60 -2.31 16.30 -11.99
N VAL A 61 -1.54 15.46 -12.68
CA VAL A 61 -1.69 13.99 -12.63
C VAL A 61 -0.44 13.31 -12.07
N CYS A 62 -0.58 12.03 -11.70
CA CYS A 62 0.49 11.24 -11.12
C CYS A 62 1.41 10.64 -12.21
N LEU A 63 2.72 10.70 -11.97
CA LEU A 63 3.76 10.02 -12.74
C LEU A 63 3.87 8.55 -12.34
N LEU A 64 4.27 7.72 -13.30
CA LEU A 64 4.69 6.35 -13.07
C LEU A 64 6.15 6.19 -13.49
N SER A 65 7.04 6.05 -12.51
CA SER A 65 8.49 6.01 -12.71
C SER A 65 9.03 4.59 -12.59
N PHE A 66 9.70 4.11 -13.64
CA PHE A 66 10.28 2.76 -13.69
C PHE A 66 11.82 2.73 -13.53
N ILE A 67 12.50 3.87 -13.68
CA ILE A 67 13.97 3.96 -13.75
C ILE A 67 14.54 4.55 -12.45
N ARG A 68 15.64 3.97 -11.96
CA ARG A 68 16.30 4.25 -10.66
C ARG A 68 17.17 5.52 -10.63
N PHE A 69 16.79 6.61 -11.30
CA PHE A 69 17.58 7.83 -11.20
C PHE A 69 16.70 9.09 -11.36
N GLY A 70 16.81 10.01 -10.40
CA GLY A 70 16.14 11.33 -10.43
C GLY A 70 14.74 11.39 -9.80
N TYR A 71 13.95 10.31 -9.86
CA TYR A 71 12.53 10.32 -9.46
C TYR A 71 12.18 9.26 -8.40
N GLU A 72 13.10 8.95 -7.49
CA GLU A 72 12.86 8.05 -6.34
C GLU A 72 12.24 8.80 -5.13
N LYS A 73 11.38 9.77 -5.42
CA LYS A 73 10.73 10.61 -4.42
C LYS A 73 9.26 10.76 -4.75
N HIS A 74 8.45 10.84 -3.71
CA HIS A 74 7.04 11.16 -3.82
C HIS A 74 6.69 12.19 -2.73
N PRO A 75 6.15 13.36 -3.10
CA PRO A 75 5.97 13.87 -4.47
C PRO A 75 7.31 14.21 -5.15
N VAL A 76 7.28 14.45 -6.46
CA VAL A 76 8.39 15.08 -7.21
C VAL A 76 8.14 16.58 -7.21
N ALA A 77 9.09 17.35 -6.67
CA ALA A 77 9.05 18.79 -6.69
C ALA A 77 9.48 19.30 -8.07
N VAL A 78 8.52 19.78 -8.85
CA VAL A 78 8.73 20.43 -10.15
C VAL A 78 8.58 21.93 -9.96
N THR A 79 9.31 22.75 -10.71
CA THR A 79 9.09 24.20 -10.78
C THR A 79 8.70 24.58 -12.19
N LYS A 80 7.64 25.38 -12.35
CA LYS A 80 7.24 26.04 -13.60
C LYS A 80 7.54 27.53 -13.46
N ASP A 81 8.49 28.06 -14.22
CA ASP A 81 8.90 29.47 -14.14
C ASP A 81 9.15 29.92 -12.68
N GLU A 82 9.87 29.09 -11.92
CA GLU A 82 10.16 29.25 -10.48
C GLU A 82 8.99 28.99 -9.51
N GLU A 83 7.76 28.77 -10.00
CA GLU A 83 6.62 28.38 -9.16
C GLU A 83 6.64 26.88 -8.85
N PRO A 84 6.64 26.45 -7.57
CA PRO A 84 6.68 25.05 -7.20
C PRO A 84 5.34 24.35 -7.46
N ILE A 85 5.41 23.16 -8.04
CA ILE A 85 4.31 22.24 -8.32
C ILE A 85 4.71 20.87 -7.79
N GLU A 86 3.87 20.32 -6.91
CA GLU A 86 4.04 18.94 -6.45
C GLU A 86 3.37 17.97 -7.41
N VAL A 87 4.18 17.08 -7.99
CA VAL A 87 3.69 16.06 -8.90
C VAL A 87 3.71 14.72 -8.18
N GLY A 88 2.54 14.08 -8.10
CA GLY A 88 2.42 12.72 -7.59
C GLY A 88 3.33 11.78 -8.41
N ASN A 89 3.95 10.78 -7.77
CA ASN A 89 4.88 9.90 -8.45
C ASN A 89 4.87 8.52 -7.80
N ILE A 90 4.49 7.52 -8.59
CA ILE A 90 4.50 6.12 -8.22
C ILE A 90 5.81 5.54 -8.72
N TRP A 91 6.70 5.21 -7.79
CA TRP A 91 7.99 4.61 -8.09
C TRP A 91 8.28 3.36 -7.24
N LYS A 92 7.50 3.14 -6.18
CA LYS A 92 7.57 1.98 -5.31
C LYS A 92 6.25 1.22 -5.29
N GLU A 93 6.33 -0.08 -5.03
CA GLU A 93 5.16 -0.92 -4.78
C GLU A 93 4.28 -0.33 -3.67
N LYS A 94 2.97 -0.57 -3.75
CA LYS A 94 1.94 -0.13 -2.79
C LYS A 94 1.71 1.39 -2.67
N GLN A 95 2.55 2.24 -3.27
CA GLN A 95 2.33 3.69 -3.30
C GLN A 95 1.03 4.09 -3.99
N LEU A 96 0.69 3.43 -5.10
CA LEU A 96 -0.55 3.69 -5.82
C LEU A 96 -1.77 3.62 -4.89
N HIS A 97 -1.83 2.63 -4.00
CA HIS A 97 -2.95 2.49 -3.07
C HIS A 97 -2.99 3.59 -2.01
N SER A 98 -1.83 4.11 -1.60
CA SER A 98 -1.76 5.24 -0.66
C SER A 98 -2.28 6.52 -1.32
N ILE A 99 -1.84 6.79 -2.56
CA ILE A 99 -2.30 7.95 -3.35
C ILE A 99 -3.81 7.88 -3.61
N LEU A 100 -4.33 6.71 -3.99
CA LEU A 100 -5.77 6.53 -4.21
C LEU A 100 -6.58 6.66 -2.92
N PHE A 101 -6.03 6.23 -1.78
CA PHE A 101 -6.67 6.41 -0.47
C PHE A 101 -6.71 7.89 -0.06
N GLU A 102 -5.59 8.60 -0.15
CA GLU A 102 -5.49 10.03 0.14
C GLU A 102 -6.39 10.87 -0.79
N GLY A 103 -6.53 10.45 -2.05
CA GLY A 103 -7.45 11.07 -3.02
C GLY A 103 -8.93 10.71 -2.81
N GLY A 104 -9.28 9.85 -1.85
CA GLY A 104 -10.67 9.43 -1.58
C GLY A 104 -11.25 8.40 -2.57
N GLU A 105 -10.45 7.91 -3.50
CA GLU A 105 -10.83 6.91 -4.51
C GLU A 105 -10.80 5.47 -3.95
N LEU A 106 -10.15 5.26 -2.81
CA LEU A 106 -10.04 3.97 -2.15
C LEU A 106 -10.62 4.05 -0.73
N SER A 107 -11.50 3.10 -0.37
CA SER A 107 -12.03 3.02 1.00
C SER A 107 -10.97 2.55 1.98
N LEU A 108 -11.11 2.93 3.26
CA LEU A 108 -10.24 2.52 4.36
C LEU A 108 -10.03 0.99 4.42
N GLU A 109 -11.13 0.24 4.36
CA GLU A 109 -11.12 -1.23 4.37
C GLU A 109 -10.24 -1.80 3.25
N LYS A 110 -10.44 -1.34 2.02
CA LYS A 110 -9.66 -1.80 0.86
C LYS A 110 -8.19 -1.40 1.00
N TYR A 111 -7.93 -0.16 1.41
CA TYR A 111 -6.58 0.34 1.59
C TYR A 111 -5.80 -0.50 2.60
N ILE A 112 -6.36 -0.73 3.79
CA ILE A 112 -5.72 -1.50 4.87
C ILE A 112 -5.52 -2.95 4.46
N THR A 113 -6.55 -3.57 3.88
CA THR A 113 -6.45 -4.96 3.40
C THR A 113 -5.31 -5.09 2.39
N ILE A 114 -5.19 -4.17 1.43
CA ILE A 114 -4.13 -4.22 0.41
C ILE A 114 -2.76 -3.90 1.01
N ARG A 115 -2.65 -2.81 1.79
CA ARG A 115 -1.39 -2.33 2.36
C ARG A 115 -0.69 -3.42 3.16
N PHE A 116 -1.41 -4.03 4.09
CA PHE A 116 -0.85 -5.01 5.00
C PHE A 116 -0.83 -6.44 4.42
N SER A 117 -1.57 -6.71 3.33
CA SER A 117 -1.56 -8.03 2.69
C SER A 117 -0.16 -8.51 2.34
N GLY A 118 0.04 -9.82 2.50
CA GLY A 118 1.33 -10.50 2.31
C GLY A 118 2.37 -10.16 3.38
N GLY A 119 2.04 -9.31 4.36
CA GLY A 119 2.88 -8.96 5.49
C GLY A 119 2.56 -9.76 6.76
N LYS A 120 2.81 -9.14 7.91
CA LYS A 120 2.58 -9.72 9.24
C LYS A 120 1.11 -9.66 9.69
N LEU A 121 0.29 -8.84 9.04
CA LEU A 121 -1.11 -8.59 9.37
C LEU A 121 -2.00 -8.96 8.18
N ASP A 122 -3.18 -9.51 8.47
CA ASP A 122 -4.19 -9.83 7.46
C ASP A 122 -5.56 -9.37 7.95
N PHE A 123 -6.17 -8.47 7.18
CA PHE A 123 -7.47 -7.86 7.47
C PHE A 123 -8.60 -8.44 6.60
N SER A 124 -8.31 -9.45 5.76
CA SER A 124 -9.28 -10.02 4.80
C SER A 124 -10.47 -10.74 5.44
N LEU A 125 -10.38 -11.05 6.74
CA LEU A 125 -11.42 -11.76 7.50
C LEU A 125 -12.15 -10.85 8.50
N ILE A 126 -11.95 -9.53 8.41
CA ILE A 126 -12.67 -8.58 9.26
C ILE A 126 -14.15 -8.58 8.90
N ASN A 127 -14.99 -8.52 9.94
CA ASN A 127 -16.43 -8.41 9.77
C ASN A 127 -16.81 -6.96 9.45
N ASP A 128 -17.43 -6.74 8.30
CA ASP A 128 -17.85 -5.43 7.78
C ASP A 128 -18.72 -4.64 8.77
N THR A 129 -19.50 -5.32 9.63
CA THR A 129 -20.43 -4.69 10.58
C THR A 129 -19.76 -4.29 11.90
N LEU A 130 -18.62 -4.89 12.24
CA LEU A 130 -17.91 -4.67 13.52
C LEU A 130 -16.46 -4.23 13.34
N GLY A 131 -16.07 -3.91 12.11
CA GLY A 131 -14.70 -3.57 11.74
C GLY A 131 -14.58 -2.12 11.35
N PHE A 132 -14.21 -1.88 10.09
CA PHE A 132 -13.89 -0.55 9.57
C PHE A 132 -15.05 0.45 9.59
N SER A 133 -16.30 -0.02 9.63
CA SER A 133 -17.48 0.83 9.74
C SER A 133 -17.58 1.60 11.06
N LEU A 134 -16.84 1.18 12.09
CA LEU A 134 -16.78 1.84 13.40
C LEU A 134 -15.70 2.92 13.46
N ILE A 135 -14.85 3.05 12.45
CA ILE A 135 -13.76 4.02 12.39
C ILE A 135 -14.26 5.25 11.66
N ASP A 136 -14.33 6.37 12.38
CA ASP A 136 -14.67 7.66 11.78
C ASP A 136 -13.49 8.23 10.95
N GLY A 137 -13.78 9.26 10.16
CA GLY A 137 -12.79 9.90 9.28
C GLY A 137 -11.60 10.50 10.03
N GLU A 138 -11.82 11.01 11.25
CA GLU A 138 -10.79 11.67 12.05
C GLU A 138 -9.77 10.68 12.62
N ASN A 139 -10.22 9.47 12.99
CA ASN A 139 -9.36 8.45 13.59
C ASN A 139 -8.70 7.52 12.57
N GLN A 140 -8.96 7.67 11.26
CA GLN A 140 -8.41 6.76 10.24
C GLN A 140 -6.88 6.75 10.23
N ASN A 141 -6.26 7.93 10.28
CA ASN A 141 -4.80 8.05 10.25
C ASN A 141 -4.17 7.47 11.51
N GLU A 142 -4.75 7.74 12.69
CA GLU A 142 -4.29 7.15 13.95
C GLU A 142 -4.43 5.62 13.95
N PHE A 143 -5.55 5.11 13.41
CA PHE A 143 -5.74 3.67 13.24
C PHE A 143 -4.65 3.08 12.35
N ILE A 144 -4.42 3.64 11.16
CA ILE A 144 -3.40 3.15 10.22
C ILE A 144 -2.00 3.21 10.86
N ASP A 145 -1.67 4.32 11.51
CA ASP A 145 -0.36 4.55 12.13
C ASP A 145 -0.08 3.61 13.30
N SER A 146 -1.12 3.17 14.02
CA SER A 146 -1.00 2.17 15.08
C SER A 146 -0.39 0.85 14.60
N PHE A 147 -0.53 0.53 13.30
CA PHE A 147 0.02 -0.70 12.71
C PHE A 147 1.37 -0.51 12.02
N ARG A 148 1.87 0.73 11.90
CA ARG A 148 3.11 1.04 11.18
C ARG A 148 4.30 0.22 11.70
N LYS A 149 4.38 0.03 13.03
CA LYS A 149 5.41 -0.78 13.69
C LYS A 149 5.49 -2.23 13.18
N PHE A 150 4.36 -2.82 12.77
CA PHE A 150 4.35 -4.20 12.25
C PHE A 150 4.96 -4.29 10.84
N GLU A 151 5.03 -3.19 10.10
CA GLU A 151 5.76 -3.11 8.82
C GLU A 151 7.26 -2.87 9.05
N GLU A 152 7.60 -1.97 9.97
CA GLU A 152 8.97 -1.48 10.19
C GLU A 152 9.85 -2.46 11.00
N LEU A 153 9.27 -3.11 12.01
CA LEU A 153 10.01 -3.97 12.93
C LEU A 153 9.91 -5.44 12.53
N ASP A 154 10.95 -6.23 12.77
CA ASP A 154 10.87 -7.69 12.71
C ASP A 154 10.13 -8.27 13.93
N TRP A 155 9.81 -9.56 13.89
CA TRP A 155 9.06 -10.21 14.97
C TRP A 155 9.75 -10.16 16.34
N ASN A 156 11.09 -10.20 16.37
CA ASN A 156 11.84 -10.17 17.63
C ASN A 156 11.80 -8.76 18.24
N ALA A 157 11.98 -7.74 17.41
CA ALA A 157 11.89 -6.35 17.81
C ALA A 157 10.47 -5.99 18.28
N ILE A 158 9.43 -6.48 17.58
CA ILE A 158 8.03 -6.32 17.98
C ILE A 158 7.77 -6.94 19.37
N ALA A 159 8.29 -8.15 19.63
CA ALA A 159 8.08 -8.84 20.91
C ALA A 159 8.70 -8.10 22.11
N THR A 160 9.73 -7.31 21.88
CA THR A 160 10.40 -6.50 22.90
C THR A 160 10.04 -5.01 22.83
N ASP A 161 9.11 -4.62 21.96
CA ASP A 161 8.73 -3.22 21.79
C ASP A 161 7.93 -2.73 23.00
N ASN A 162 8.44 -1.68 23.66
CA ASN A 162 7.80 -1.12 24.85
C ASN A 162 6.56 -0.28 24.53
N GLY A 163 6.32 0.04 23.25
CA GLY A 163 5.18 0.85 22.83
C GLY A 163 4.04 0.01 22.26
N LEU A 164 4.07 -1.32 22.41
CA LEU A 164 2.97 -2.22 22.11
C LEU A 164 2.65 -3.01 23.37
N ASP A 165 1.52 -2.70 24.01
CA ASP A 165 1.08 -3.41 25.22
C ASP A 165 0.28 -4.65 24.82
N TYR A 166 0.94 -5.82 24.91
CA TYR A 166 0.31 -7.09 24.58
C TYR A 166 -0.26 -7.74 25.82
N LYS A 167 -1.54 -8.08 25.77
CA LYS A 167 -2.13 -8.96 26.80
C LYS A 167 -1.83 -10.42 26.45
N PRO A 168 -1.09 -11.16 27.29
CA PRO A 168 -0.92 -12.59 27.07
C PRO A 168 -2.28 -13.27 27.13
N TYR A 169 -2.61 -14.06 26.11
CA TYR A 169 -3.88 -14.77 26.06
C TYR A 169 -3.91 -15.84 27.15
N ASN A 170 -4.73 -15.62 28.19
CA ASN A 170 -4.87 -16.57 29.28
C ASN A 170 -6.20 -17.33 29.16
N LYS A 171 -6.12 -18.62 28.84
CA LYS A 171 -7.29 -19.48 28.58
C LYS A 171 -7.96 -19.91 29.89
N ASN A 172 -8.94 -19.13 30.34
CA ASN A 172 -9.79 -19.54 31.46
C ASN A 172 -11.03 -20.31 30.98
N LYS A 173 -11.52 -21.30 31.74
CA LYS A 173 -12.71 -22.12 31.41
C LYS A 173 -13.99 -21.31 31.08
N LYS A 174 -14.02 -20.04 31.46
CA LYS A 174 -15.14 -19.09 31.23
C LYS A 174 -14.91 -18.13 30.04
N SER A 175 -13.75 -18.13 29.39
CA SER A 175 -13.50 -17.22 28.26
C SER A 175 -14.42 -17.61 27.09
N LYS A 176 -15.19 -16.66 26.56
CA LYS A 176 -15.93 -16.85 25.30
C LYS A 176 -14.94 -17.32 24.22
N ARG A 177 -15.39 -18.24 23.35
CA ARG A 177 -14.55 -18.69 22.24
C ARG A 177 -14.35 -17.52 21.28
N TYR A 178 -13.20 -16.85 21.38
CA TYR A 178 -12.83 -15.76 20.47
C TYR A 178 -12.61 -16.25 19.04
N PHE A 179 -12.17 -17.50 18.87
CA PHE A 179 -11.95 -18.13 17.56
C PHE A 179 -12.97 -19.22 17.26
N SER A 180 -13.44 -19.25 16.01
CA SER A 180 -14.25 -20.34 15.46
C SER A 180 -13.43 -21.64 15.37
N ASP A 181 -14.11 -22.80 15.32
CA ASP A 181 -13.40 -24.08 15.24
C ASP A 181 -12.61 -24.24 13.93
N ASN A 182 -12.92 -23.46 12.89
CA ASN A 182 -12.14 -23.38 11.65
C ASN A 182 -10.85 -22.56 11.82
N GLY A 183 -10.90 -21.42 12.53
CA GLY A 183 -9.69 -20.66 12.89
C GLY A 183 -8.71 -21.49 13.73
N ARG A 184 -9.23 -22.38 14.58
CA ARG A 184 -8.41 -23.34 15.35
C ARG A 184 -7.75 -24.42 14.51
N LYS A 185 -8.41 -24.91 13.45
CA LYS A 185 -7.81 -25.90 12.54
C LYS A 185 -6.67 -25.28 11.73
N ALA A 186 -6.83 -24.03 11.30
CA ALA A 186 -5.75 -23.27 10.64
C ALA A 186 -4.53 -23.11 11.57
N LEU A 187 -4.74 -22.78 12.85
CA LEU A 187 -3.69 -22.67 13.87
C LEU A 187 -2.98 -23.99 14.22
N LYS A 188 -3.69 -25.12 14.15
CA LYS A 188 -3.09 -26.45 14.39
C LYS A 188 -2.26 -26.95 13.20
N ASN A 189 -2.63 -26.57 11.98
CA ASN A 189 -1.92 -27.00 10.79
C ASN A 189 -0.60 -26.26 10.56
N SER A 190 -0.34 -25.15 11.27
CA SER A 190 0.93 -24.44 11.30
C SER A 190 1.97 -25.01 12.29
N GLU A 191 1.66 -26.12 12.97
CA GLU A 191 2.52 -26.79 13.98
C GLU A 191 3.78 -27.49 13.41
N SER A 192 4.19 -27.25 12.16
CA SER A 192 5.41 -27.84 11.58
C SER A 192 6.70 -27.04 11.83
N LEU A 193 6.65 -25.91 12.56
CA LEU A 193 7.84 -25.18 12.99
C LEU A 193 8.13 -25.45 14.47
N SER A 194 8.73 -26.61 14.72
CA SER A 194 9.20 -27.05 16.04
C SER A 194 10.35 -26.17 16.53
N GLY A 195 10.15 -25.47 17.64
CA GLY A 195 11.22 -24.77 18.34
C GLY A 195 10.69 -23.77 19.36
N THR A 196 10.41 -24.27 20.57
CA THR A 196 10.20 -23.49 21.81
C THR A 196 9.11 -22.41 21.77
N ASP A 197 7.90 -22.77 22.22
CA ASP A 197 6.94 -21.97 23.02
C ASP A 197 6.61 -20.51 22.63
N VAL A 198 6.90 -20.07 21.40
CA VAL A 198 6.66 -18.68 20.94
C VAL A 198 5.58 -18.59 19.84
N LEU A 199 5.10 -19.71 19.30
CA LEU A 199 4.59 -19.73 17.92
C LEU A 199 3.07 -19.80 17.70
N VAL A 200 2.22 -19.70 18.72
CA VAL A 200 0.75 -19.85 18.54
C VAL A 200 -0.09 -18.69 19.07
N MET A 201 0.52 -17.67 19.69
CA MET A 201 -0.23 -16.62 20.40
C MET A 201 -0.31 -15.27 19.67
N TRP A 202 0.28 -15.16 18.47
CA TRP A 202 0.50 -13.90 17.76
C TRP A 202 -0.42 -13.68 16.54
N ILE A 203 -1.65 -14.18 16.60
CA ILE A 203 -2.69 -13.80 15.64
C ILE A 203 -3.76 -12.99 16.39
N MET A 204 -3.58 -11.68 16.33
CA MET A 204 -4.62 -10.65 16.42
C MET A 204 -5.37 -10.51 17.77
N ILE A 205 -4.72 -9.89 18.76
CA ILE A 205 -5.43 -8.92 19.62
C ILE A 205 -5.43 -7.59 18.85
N PHE A 206 -6.29 -7.53 17.84
CA PHE A 206 -6.73 -6.27 17.22
C PHE A 206 -8.23 -6.28 16.92
N PHE A 207 -8.94 -7.26 17.48
CA PHE A 207 -10.37 -7.20 17.61
C PHE A 207 -10.69 -6.81 19.05
N MET A 208 -11.58 -5.82 19.17
CA MET A 208 -12.26 -5.35 20.38
C MET A 208 -11.64 -4.13 21.05
N CYS A 209 -12.07 -2.96 20.59
CA CYS A 209 -13.22 -2.37 21.29
C CYS A 209 -14.49 -2.85 20.61
#